data_AF-A0A2N3TB47-F1
#
_entry.id   AF-A0A2N3TB47-F1
#
_cell.length_a   1.000
_cell.length_b   1.000
_cell.length_c   1.000
_cell.angle_alpha   90.00
_cell.angle_beta   90.00
_cell.angle_gamma   90.00
#
_symmetry.space_group_name_H-M   'P 1'
#
loop_
_entity.id
_entity.type
_entity.pdbx_description
1 polymer ?
#
loop_
_entity_poly.entity_id
_entity_poly.type
_entity_poly.pdbx_seq_one_letter_code
_entity_poly.pdbx_strand_id
1 'polypeptide(L)'
;MLKIRNKIRTYNIYFVFIIVYTIFIMKIGDRIRKVMEFKNMNYRSLGILLDYSDGQTRNIIINKSVPKIDFVQNLLRSFPEINVNWLITGEGEMLDNVSENQKITNYSKLDNIELIKHLLERKDELIQDETFKDYVRMVMELLMADDEREKKNRALEELKEIALKKYSKRG
;
A
#
# COMPACT_ATOMS: atom_id res chain seq x y z
N MET A 1 -23.62 38.71 5.85
CA MET A 1 -24.33 37.67 5.07
C MET A 1 -23.57 37.19 3.83
N LEU A 2 -22.98 38.05 2.98
CA LEU A 2 -22.26 37.61 1.76
C LEU A 2 -21.13 36.59 2.01
N LYS A 3 -20.33 36.74 3.07
CA LYS A 3 -19.21 35.83 3.40
C LYS A 3 -19.66 34.39 3.70
N ILE A 4 -20.81 34.20 4.35
CA ILE A 4 -21.35 32.87 4.68
C ILE A 4 -21.89 32.18 3.42
N ARG A 5 -22.58 32.95 2.56
CA ARG A 5 -23.15 32.45 1.30
C ARG A 5 -22.06 31.98 0.32
N ASN A 6 -20.94 32.71 0.24
CA ASN A 6 -19.79 32.29 -0.56
C ASN A 6 -19.13 31.02 -0.01
N LYS A 7 -18.96 30.91 1.31
CA LYS A 7 -18.37 29.72 1.93
C LYS A 7 -19.20 28.45 1.67
N ILE A 8 -20.53 28.55 1.79
CA ILE A 8 -21.46 27.43 1.49
C ILE A 8 -21.39 27.04 0.01
N ARG A 9 -21.33 28.02 -0.91
CA ARG A 9 -21.19 27.76 -2.36
C ARG A 9 -19.87 27.07 -2.68
N THR A 10 -18.77 27.49 -2.05
CA THR A 10 -17.45 26.86 -2.21
C THR A 10 -17.43 25.42 -1.72
N TYR A 11 -17.97 25.12 -0.54
CA TYR A 11 -18.06 23.72 -0.05
C TYR A 11 -18.91 22.84 -0.97
N ASN A 12 -20.01 23.36 -1.51
CA ASN A 12 -20.84 22.62 -2.47
C ASN A 12 -20.07 22.29 -3.76
N ILE A 13 -19.26 23.22 -4.26
CA ILE A 13 -18.42 22.99 -5.44
C ILE A 13 -17.36 21.91 -5.17
N TYR A 14 -16.64 21.98 -4.04
CA TYR A 14 -15.65 20.95 -3.69
C TYR A 14 -16.30 19.59 -3.44
N PHE A 15 -17.48 19.54 -2.82
CA PHE A 15 -18.21 18.30 -2.59
C PHE A 15 -18.69 17.65 -3.89
N VAL A 16 -19.23 18.45 -4.82
CA VAL A 16 -19.59 17.98 -6.16
C VAL A 16 -18.34 17.51 -6.91
N PHE A 17 -17.23 18.24 -6.83
CA PHE A 17 -15.96 17.84 -7.45
C PHE A 17 -15.45 16.51 -6.87
N ILE A 18 -15.47 16.32 -5.54
CA ILE A 18 -15.08 15.08 -4.88
C ILE A 18 -15.98 13.91 -5.29
N ILE A 19 -17.30 14.11 -5.36
CA ILE A 19 -18.24 13.07 -5.81
C ILE A 19 -17.98 12.68 -7.27
N VAL A 20 -17.88 13.68 -8.15
CA VAL A 20 -17.63 13.45 -9.58
C VAL A 20 -16.27 12.76 -9.77
N TYR A 21 -15.24 13.21 -9.06
CA TYR A 21 -13.91 12.60 -9.07
C TYR A 21 -13.96 11.15 -8.59
N THR A 22 -14.66 10.87 -7.49
CA THR A 22 -14.81 9.50 -6.95
C THR A 22 -15.57 8.58 -7.89
N ILE A 23 -16.55 9.10 -8.65
CA ILE A 23 -17.28 8.35 -9.68
C ILE A 23 -16.37 8.04 -10.88
N PHE A 24 -15.43 8.95 -11.21
CA PHE A 24 -14.53 8.81 -12.36
C PHE A 24 -13.26 7.99 -12.07
N ILE A 25 -12.91 7.77 -10.80
CA ILE A 25 -11.78 6.91 -10.44
C ILE A 25 -12.07 5.47 -10.87
N MET A 26 -11.36 5.03 -11.89
CA MET A 26 -11.31 3.63 -12.29
C MET A 26 -10.78 2.81 -11.11
N LYS A 27 -11.46 1.71 -10.74
CA LYS A 27 -11.02 0.86 -9.63
C LYS A 27 -10.04 -0.22 -10.12
N ILE A 28 -9.30 -0.80 -9.19
CA ILE A 28 -8.31 -1.84 -9.51
C ILE A 28 -8.94 -3.06 -10.17
N GLY A 29 -10.18 -3.45 -9.82
CA GLY A 29 -10.87 -4.54 -10.49
C GLY A 29 -11.15 -4.27 -11.96
N ASP A 30 -11.44 -3.02 -12.33
CA ASP A 30 -11.63 -2.62 -13.72
C ASP A 30 -10.30 -2.68 -14.51
N ARG A 31 -9.20 -2.35 -13.86
CA ARG A 31 -7.86 -2.48 -14.44
C ARG A 31 -7.45 -3.94 -14.63
N ILE A 32 -7.70 -4.78 -13.63
CA ILE A 32 -7.47 -6.23 -13.75
C ILE A 32 -8.33 -6.82 -14.86
N ARG A 33 -9.58 -6.36 -15.04
CA ARG A 33 -10.43 -6.75 -16.17
C ARG A 33 -9.78 -6.43 -17.51
N LYS A 34 -9.21 -5.22 -17.69
CA LYS A 34 -8.48 -4.86 -18.91
C LYS A 34 -7.27 -5.77 -19.16
N VAL A 35 -6.54 -6.16 -18.11
CA VAL A 35 -5.46 -7.14 -18.23
C VAL A 35 -5.99 -8.51 -18.71
N MET A 36 -7.13 -8.96 -18.18
CA MET A 36 -7.75 -10.21 -18.64
C MET A 36 -8.16 -10.16 -20.11
N GLU A 37 -8.77 -9.05 -20.53
CA GLU A 37 -9.19 -8.83 -21.91
C GLU A 37 -7.97 -8.86 -22.85
N PHE A 38 -6.90 -8.14 -22.48
CA PHE A 38 -5.63 -8.16 -23.22
C PHE A 38 -5.02 -9.56 -23.34
N LYS A 39 -5.17 -10.39 -22.29
CA LYS A 39 -4.65 -11.77 -22.25
C LYS A 39 -5.63 -12.84 -22.71
N ASN A 40 -6.83 -12.45 -23.18
CA ASN A 40 -7.91 -13.38 -23.53
C ASN A 40 -8.24 -14.39 -22.42
N MET A 41 -8.25 -13.94 -21.16
CA MET A 41 -8.53 -14.76 -19.99
C MET A 41 -9.94 -14.54 -19.45
N ASN A 42 -10.52 -15.59 -18.87
CA ASN A 42 -11.74 -15.51 -18.06
C ASN A 42 -11.42 -15.62 -16.55
N TYR A 43 -12.42 -15.40 -15.70
CA TYR A 43 -12.24 -15.37 -14.24
C TYR A 43 -11.60 -16.67 -13.71
N ARG A 44 -12.02 -17.81 -14.27
CA ARG A 44 -11.53 -19.13 -13.89
C ARG A 44 -10.08 -19.34 -14.28
N SER A 45 -9.70 -19.03 -15.53
CA SER A 45 -8.33 -19.19 -16.00
C SER A 45 -7.36 -18.28 -15.24
N LEU A 46 -7.79 -17.05 -14.91
CA LEU A 46 -6.98 -16.16 -14.09
C LEU A 46 -6.87 -16.67 -12.65
N GLY A 47 -7.96 -17.13 -12.05
CA GLY A 47 -7.94 -17.69 -10.70
C GLY A 47 -6.98 -18.87 -10.58
N ILE A 48 -7.02 -19.82 -11.53
CA ILE A 48 -6.09 -20.95 -11.57
C ILE A 48 -4.63 -20.48 -11.68
N LEU A 49 -4.35 -19.50 -12.55
CA LEU A 49 -3.01 -18.95 -12.74
C LEU A 49 -2.46 -18.31 -11.45
N LEU A 50 -3.31 -17.62 -10.70
CA LEU A 50 -2.91 -16.85 -9.53
C LEU A 50 -3.03 -17.61 -8.20
N ASP A 51 -3.50 -18.87 -8.24
CA ASP A 51 -3.86 -19.69 -7.07
C ASP A 51 -5.01 -19.11 -6.22
N TYR A 52 -6.06 -18.64 -6.90
CA TYR A 52 -7.30 -18.12 -6.29
C TYR A 52 -8.53 -18.84 -6.83
N SER A 53 -9.57 -18.96 -6.00
CA SER A 53 -10.85 -19.50 -6.46
C SER A 53 -11.56 -18.56 -7.42
N ASP A 54 -12.40 -19.12 -8.30
CA ASP A 54 -13.19 -18.35 -9.28
C ASP A 54 -14.08 -17.29 -8.59
N GLY A 55 -14.68 -17.64 -7.44
CA GLY A 55 -15.50 -16.71 -6.66
C GLY A 55 -14.72 -15.53 -6.10
N GLN A 56 -13.50 -15.77 -5.57
CA GLN A 56 -12.63 -14.69 -5.07
C GLN A 56 -12.17 -13.79 -6.21
N THR A 57 -11.70 -14.40 -7.30
CA THR A 57 -11.25 -13.69 -8.51
C THR A 57 -12.38 -12.83 -9.08
N ARG A 58 -13.59 -13.39 -9.22
CA ARG A 58 -14.75 -12.65 -9.69
C ARG A 58 -15.06 -11.45 -8.80
N ASN A 59 -15.08 -11.62 -7.48
CA ASN A 59 -15.39 -10.55 -6.53
C ASN A 59 -14.38 -9.40 -6.60
N ILE A 60 -13.10 -9.70 -6.81
CA ILE A 60 -12.06 -8.69 -7.03
C ILE A 60 -12.37 -7.88 -8.29
N ILE A 61 -12.71 -8.55 -9.39
CA ILE A 61 -12.81 -7.92 -10.72
C ILE A 61 -14.11 -7.15 -10.93
N ILE A 62 -15.15 -7.47 -10.17
CA ILE A 62 -16.37 -6.65 -10.08
C ILE A 62 -16.32 -5.63 -8.94
N ASN A 63 -15.15 -5.43 -8.32
CA ASN A 63 -14.91 -4.47 -7.24
C ASN A 63 -15.78 -4.70 -5.97
N LYS A 64 -16.20 -5.94 -5.70
CA LYS A 64 -16.87 -6.34 -4.45
C LYS A 64 -15.88 -6.62 -3.32
N SER A 65 -14.62 -6.87 -3.65
CA SER A 65 -13.53 -7.09 -2.68
C SER A 65 -12.25 -6.44 -3.17
N VAL A 66 -11.45 -5.90 -2.25
CA VAL A 66 -10.10 -5.41 -2.55
C VAL A 66 -9.16 -6.61 -2.72
N PRO A 67 -8.34 -6.66 -3.78
CA PRO A 67 -7.35 -7.73 -3.94
C PRO A 67 -6.32 -7.67 -2.81
N LYS A 68 -5.94 -8.84 -2.28
CA LYS A 68 -4.81 -8.94 -1.34
C LYS A 68 -3.50 -8.69 -2.09
N ILE A 69 -2.45 -8.34 -1.34
CA ILE A 69 -1.12 -8.08 -1.89
C ILE A 69 -0.60 -9.28 -2.71
N ASP A 70 -0.82 -10.50 -2.25
CA ASP A 70 -0.37 -11.72 -2.94
C ASP A 70 -1.04 -11.89 -4.31
N PHE A 71 -2.32 -11.53 -4.44
CA PHE A 71 -3.03 -11.54 -5.72
C PHE A 71 -2.36 -10.60 -6.72
N VAL A 72 -2.04 -9.38 -6.27
CA VAL A 72 -1.39 -8.36 -7.10
C VAL A 72 0.03 -8.77 -7.47
N GLN A 73 0.80 -9.32 -6.53
CA GLN A 73 2.14 -9.81 -6.78
C GLN A 73 2.16 -10.98 -7.79
N ASN A 74 1.27 -11.96 -7.63
CA ASN A 74 1.17 -13.09 -8.56
C ASN A 74 0.73 -12.62 -9.96
N LEU A 75 -0.18 -11.65 -10.03
CA LEU A 75 -0.61 -11.05 -11.29
C LEU A 75 0.56 -10.39 -12.03
N LEU A 76 1.32 -9.53 -11.34
CA LEU A 76 2.46 -8.82 -11.92
C LEU A 76 3.61 -9.75 -12.28
N ARG A 77 3.82 -10.83 -11.52
CA ARG A 77 4.79 -11.88 -11.88
C ARG A 77 4.37 -12.65 -13.13
N SER A 78 3.07 -12.88 -13.29
CA SER A 78 2.51 -13.61 -14.45
C SER A 78 2.46 -12.76 -15.71
N PHE A 79 2.37 -11.43 -15.57
CA PHE A 79 2.27 -10.46 -16.66
C PHE A 79 3.29 -9.34 -16.48
N PRO A 80 4.59 -9.63 -16.72
CA PRO A 80 5.68 -8.68 -16.47
C PRO A 80 5.65 -7.43 -17.36
N GLU A 81 4.91 -7.45 -18.47
CA GLU A 81 4.68 -6.29 -19.34
C GLU A 81 3.64 -5.30 -18.80
N ILE A 82 2.91 -5.64 -17.74
CA ILE A 82 1.93 -4.74 -17.12
C ILE A 82 2.64 -3.73 -16.24
N ASN A 83 2.39 -2.44 -16.50
CA ASN A 83 2.92 -1.35 -15.71
C ASN A 83 2.33 -1.38 -14.29
N VAL A 84 3.21 -1.47 -13.29
CA VAL A 84 2.83 -1.54 -11.87
C VAL A 84 2.14 -0.25 -11.42
N ASN A 85 2.67 0.92 -11.80
CA ASN A 85 2.10 2.20 -11.44
C ASN A 85 0.66 2.30 -11.96
N TRP A 86 0.44 1.99 -13.23
CA TRP A 86 -0.89 1.97 -13.83
C TRP A 86 -1.84 1.01 -13.11
N LEU A 87 -1.40 -0.19 -12.76
CA LEU A 87 -2.25 -1.15 -12.06
C LEU A 87 -2.68 -0.64 -10.67
N ILE A 88 -1.79 0.04 -9.95
CA ILE A 88 -2.07 0.51 -8.59
C ILE A 88 -2.84 1.83 -8.60
N THR A 89 -2.37 2.83 -9.33
CA THR A 89 -2.91 4.20 -9.31
C THR A 89 -3.98 4.43 -10.36
N GLY A 90 -3.92 3.69 -11.47
CA GLY A 90 -4.74 3.93 -12.66
C GLY A 90 -4.21 5.05 -13.56
N GLU A 91 -3.03 5.59 -13.26
CA GLU A 91 -2.37 6.63 -14.03
C GLU A 91 -1.32 6.03 -14.99
N GLY A 92 -1.15 6.64 -16.16
CA GLY A 92 -0.20 6.18 -17.18
C GLY A 92 -0.77 5.13 -18.14
N GLU A 93 0.13 4.42 -18.81
CA GLU A 93 -0.20 3.37 -19.78
C GLU A 93 -0.25 1.99 -19.14
N MET A 94 -1.12 1.11 -19.65
CA MET A 94 -1.28 -0.25 -19.11
C MET A 94 -0.01 -1.10 -19.29
N LEU A 95 0.66 -0.91 -20.42
CA LEU A 95 1.83 -1.69 -20.79
C LEU A 95 3.07 -0.85 -20.56
N ASP A 96 4.13 -1.49 -20.08
CA ASP A 96 5.45 -0.87 -20.12
C ASP A 96 5.96 -0.84 -21.55
N ASN A 97 6.36 0.34 -22.01
CA ASN A 97 7.07 0.48 -23.27
C ASN A 97 8.42 -0.25 -23.13
N VAL A 98 8.54 -1.37 -23.86
CA VAL A 98 9.66 -2.32 -23.82
C VAL A 98 11.02 -1.63 -24.07
N SER A 99 11.01 -0.41 -24.62
CA SER A 99 12.17 0.42 -24.93
C SER A 99 12.80 1.14 -23.73
N GLU A 100 12.05 1.45 -22.66
CA GLU A 100 12.54 2.34 -21.59
C GLU A 100 12.84 1.64 -20.26
N ASN A 101 12.27 0.45 -20.01
CA ASN A 101 12.39 -0.24 -18.72
C ASN A 101 13.54 -1.28 -18.62
N GLN A 102 14.53 -1.24 -19.51
CA GLN A 102 15.81 -1.91 -19.21
C GLN A 102 16.60 -1.21 -18.08
N LYS A 103 16.14 -0.05 -17.58
CA LYS A 103 16.90 0.73 -16.59
C LYS A 103 16.43 0.67 -15.13
N ILE A 104 15.24 0.19 -14.78
CA ILE A 104 14.86 0.08 -13.35
C ILE A 104 13.91 -1.12 -13.19
N THR A 105 14.34 -2.32 -12.74
CA THR A 105 14.53 -2.63 -11.32
C THR A 105 15.05 -4.08 -11.18
N ASN A 106 16.36 -4.30 -11.30
CA ASN A 106 16.99 -5.58 -10.94
C ASN A 106 17.26 -5.67 -9.41
N TYR A 107 16.48 -4.95 -8.59
CA TYR A 107 16.63 -4.92 -7.13
C TYR A 107 16.35 -6.28 -6.47
N SER A 108 15.58 -7.14 -7.13
CA SER A 108 15.34 -8.52 -6.70
C SER A 108 16.56 -9.45 -6.88
N LYS A 109 17.63 -8.96 -7.53
CA LYS A 109 18.90 -9.68 -7.73
C LYS A 109 20.12 -8.96 -7.14
N LEU A 110 19.97 -7.76 -6.59
CA LEU A 110 21.08 -7.11 -5.90
C LEU A 110 21.27 -7.82 -4.56
N ASP A 111 22.49 -8.29 -4.32
CA ASP A 111 22.91 -8.68 -2.98
C ASP A 111 22.63 -7.50 -2.04
N ASN A 112 22.17 -7.77 -0.82
CA ASN A 112 21.86 -6.75 0.19
C ASN A 112 23.03 -5.77 0.35
N ILE A 113 24.26 -6.25 0.16
CA ILE A 113 25.49 -5.44 0.18
C ILE A 113 25.52 -4.38 -0.93
N GLU A 114 25.12 -4.73 -2.15
CA GLU A 114 25.19 -3.83 -3.31
C GLU A 114 24.08 -2.76 -3.27
N LEU A 115 22.89 -3.14 -2.80
CA LEU A 115 21.82 -2.21 -2.51
C LEU A 115 22.22 -1.22 -1.41
N ILE A 116 22.79 -1.72 -0.31
CA ILE A 116 23.27 -0.86 0.80
C ILE A 116 24.34 0.10 0.30
N LYS A 117 25.30 -0.34 -0.52
CA LYS A 117 26.32 0.54 -1.11
C LYS A 117 25.66 1.64 -1.95
N HIS A 118 24.75 1.29 -2.85
CA HIS A 118 24.04 2.26 -3.68
C HIS A 118 23.22 3.29 -2.87
N LEU A 119 22.62 2.86 -1.75
CA LEU A 119 21.89 3.75 -0.85
C LEU A 119 22.83 4.66 -0.05
N LEU A 120 23.97 4.15 0.40
CA LEU A 120 24.99 4.93 1.11
C LEU A 120 25.66 5.99 0.22
N GLU A 121 25.91 5.66 -1.04
CA GLU A 121 26.49 6.57 -2.02
C GLU A 121 25.57 7.76 -2.32
N ARG A 122 24.25 7.58 -2.24
CA ARG A 122 23.24 8.64 -2.45
C ARG A 122 22.64 9.17 -1.16
N LYS A 123 23.23 8.87 0.00
CA LYS A 123 22.64 9.20 1.31
C LYS A 123 22.30 10.68 1.43
N ASP A 124 23.13 11.56 0.89
CA ASP A 124 22.95 13.00 1.04
C ASP A 124 21.77 13.51 0.19
N GLU A 125 21.53 12.92 -0.98
CA GLU A 125 20.36 13.19 -1.82
C GLU A 125 19.08 12.64 -1.16
N LEU A 126 19.13 11.40 -0.66
CA LEU A 126 18.02 10.75 0.04
C LEU A 126 17.62 11.52 1.29
N ILE A 127 18.60 12.01 2.06
CA ILE A 127 18.36 12.81 3.26
C ILE A 127 17.75 14.16 2.93
N GLN A 128 17.81 14.66 1.69
CA GLN A 128 17.13 15.90 1.30
C GLN A 128 15.71 15.68 0.76
N ASP A 129 15.36 14.44 0.38
CA ASP A 129 14.02 14.12 -0.11
C ASP A 129 13.00 14.13 1.03
N GLU A 130 11.97 14.97 0.93
CA GLU A 130 10.98 15.13 1.99
C GLU A 130 10.10 13.89 2.17
N THR A 131 9.84 13.13 1.11
CA THR A 131 9.05 11.90 1.20
C THR A 131 9.83 10.84 1.97
N PHE A 132 11.13 10.73 1.72
CA PHE A 132 12.01 9.84 2.45
C PHE A 132 12.14 10.25 3.92
N LYS A 133 12.28 11.55 4.22
CA LYS A 133 12.29 12.05 5.60
C LYS A 133 10.99 11.75 6.35
N ASP A 134 9.84 11.94 5.70
CA ASP A 134 8.54 11.65 6.30
C ASP A 134 8.37 10.15 6.57
N TYR A 135 8.82 9.30 5.65
CA TYR A 135 8.85 7.86 5.84
C TYR A 135 9.74 7.46 7.02
N VAL A 136 10.97 7.97 7.08
CA VAL A 136 11.90 7.71 8.20
C VAL A 136 11.31 8.19 9.52
N ARG A 137 10.69 9.37 9.55
CA ARG A 137 10.02 9.91 10.74
C ARG A 137 8.90 9.01 11.22
N MET A 138 8.02 8.57 10.31
CA MET A 138 6.93 7.64 10.63
C MET A 138 7.46 6.32 11.19
N VAL A 139 8.50 5.74 10.59
CA VAL A 139 9.11 4.49 11.09
C VAL A 139 9.71 4.71 12.49
N MET A 140 10.40 5.82 12.70
CA MET A 140 10.95 6.16 14.02
C MET A 140 9.86 6.34 15.08
N GLU A 141 8.77 7.03 14.75
CA GLU A 141 7.62 7.19 15.64
C GLU A 141 6.99 5.84 16.04
N LEU A 142 6.87 4.91 15.09
CA LEU A 142 6.38 3.56 15.35
C LEU A 142 7.30 2.78 16.29
N LEU A 143 8.62 2.82 16.04
CA LEU A 143 9.61 2.15 16.89
C LEU A 143 9.63 2.70 18.31
N MET A 144 9.52 4.02 18.45
CA MET A 144 9.48 4.68 19.76
C MET A 144 8.19 4.35 20.52
N ALA A 145 7.05 4.27 19.82
CA ALA A 145 5.78 3.88 20.42
C ALA A 145 5.80 2.44 20.95
N ASP A 146 6.47 1.52 20.26
CA ASP A 146 6.61 0.13 20.70
C ASP A 146 7.52 0.00 21.93
N ASP A 147 8.65 0.71 21.99
CA ASP A 147 9.52 0.72 23.18
C ASP A 147 8.80 1.28 24.42
N GLU A 148 8.04 2.37 24.27
CA GLU A 148 7.21 2.90 25.36
C GLU A 148 6.14 1.91 25.83
N ARG A 149 5.50 1.22 24.90
CA ARG A 149 4.48 0.22 25.20
C ARG A 149 5.10 -0.96 25.95
N GLU A 150 6.29 -1.40 25.56
CA GLU A 150 7.02 -2.47 26.22
C GLU A 150 7.43 -2.07 27.65
N LYS A 151 7.92 -0.84 27.85
CA LYS A 151 8.22 -0.28 29.19
C LYS A 151 6.98 -0.23 30.09
N LYS A 152 5.84 0.23 29.57
CA LYS A 152 4.56 0.26 30.33
C LYS A 152 4.11 -1.14 30.72
N ASN A 153 4.24 -2.12 29.84
CA ASN A 153 3.88 -3.50 30.13
C ASN A 153 4.78 -4.12 31.21
N ARG A 154 6.10 -3.86 31.15
CA ARG A 154 7.03 -4.28 32.21
C ARG A 154 6.66 -3.70 33.58
N ALA A 155 6.41 -2.39 33.65
CA ALA A 155 5.98 -1.73 34.88
C ALA A 155 4.65 -2.28 35.41
N LEU A 156 3.71 -2.64 34.52
CA LEU A 156 2.44 -3.24 34.89
C LEU A 156 2.61 -4.63 35.51
N GLU A 157 3.50 -5.47 34.98
CA GLU A 157 3.77 -6.80 35.55
C GLU A 157 4.47 -6.70 36.91
N GLU A 158 5.42 -5.78 37.08
CA GLU A 158 6.04 -5.51 38.38
C GLU A 158 5.00 -5.08 39.44
N LEU A 159 4.05 -4.22 39.07
CA LEU A 159 2.97 -3.79 39.96
C LEU A 159 2.04 -4.95 40.34
N LYS A 160 1.72 -5.85 39.40
CA LYS A 160 0.91 -7.05 39.67
C LYS A 160 1.63 -7.99 40.65
N GLU A 161 2.92 -8.22 40.46
CA GLU A 161 3.75 -9.04 41.35
C GLU A 161 3.81 -8.45 42.77
N ILE A 162 3.99 -7.13 42.89
CA ILE A 162 3.98 -6.44 44.19
C ILE A 162 2.61 -6.57 44.86
N ALA A 163 1.52 -6.41 44.11
CA ALA A 163 0.16 -6.56 44.63
C ALA A 163 -0.08 -7.99 45.14
N LEU A 164 0.23 -9.01 44.34
CA LEU A 164 0.10 -10.43 44.70
C LEU A 164 0.88 -10.77 45.98
N LYS A 165 2.13 -10.31 46.10
CA LYS A 165 2.94 -10.48 47.32
C LYS A 165 2.34 -9.78 48.55
N LYS A 166 1.65 -8.65 48.36
CA LYS A 166 0.98 -7.90 49.43
C LYS A 166 -0.31 -8.57 49.90
N TYR A 167 -1.06 -9.20 48.99
CA TYR A 167 -2.26 -9.96 49.32
C TYR A 167 -1.94 -11.32 49.97
N SER A 168 -0.86 -11.99 49.54
CA SER A 168 -0.41 -13.26 50.14
C SER A 168 0.13 -13.15 51.57
N LYS A 169 0.53 -11.95 52.04
CA LYS A 169 1.04 -11.72 53.41
C LYS A 169 -0.03 -11.31 54.43
N ARG A 170 -1.29 -11.20 54.03
CA ARG A 170 -2.43 -10.80 54.88
C ARG A 170 -3.36 -11.96 55.28
N GLY A 171 -3.06 -13.18 54.84
CA GLY A 171 -3.74 -14.41 55.25
C GLY A 171 -2.97 -15.15 56.33
#